data_AF-A0A2S2CZN5-F1
#
_entry.id   AF-A0A2S2CZN5-F1
#
_cell.length_a   1.000
_cell.length_b   1.000
_cell.length_c   1.000
_cell.angle_alpha   90.00
_cell.angle_beta   90.00
_cell.angle_gamma   90.00
#
_symmetry.space_group_name_H-M   'P 1'
#
loop_
_entity.id
_entity.type
_entity.pdbx_description
1 polymer ?
#
loop_
_entity_poly.entity_id
_entity_poly.type
_entity_poly.pdbx_seq_one_letter_code
_entity_poly.pdbx_strand_id
1 'polypeptide(L)'
;MTQMLGNASWLAGTGRPAADGIRPAVRIVMAEAGFRPIDTGNGRPAWFRRAGDGTHHALISFNGGLDGDPQAAGWVAGVYGERGGIIEVAGITLARAIDAADQLPSPVRADGSLIEALYPSLDQAMDDLS
;
A
#
# COMPACT_ATOMS: atom_id res chain seq x y z
N MET A 1 18.41 7.36 -28.43
CA MET A 1 19.38 7.11 -27.34
C MET A 1 18.60 6.63 -26.14
N THR A 2 18.59 5.32 -25.95
CA THR A 2 17.91 4.61 -24.86
C THR A 2 18.58 4.93 -23.53
N GLN A 3 17.81 5.38 -22.54
CA GLN A 3 18.17 5.19 -21.13
C GLN A 3 17.13 4.25 -20.52
N MET A 4 17.46 2.96 -20.54
CA MET A 4 17.10 2.02 -19.48
C MET A 4 18.29 2.01 -18.51
N LEU A 5 17.96 2.02 -17.21
CA LEU A 5 18.73 1.68 -15.99
C LEU A 5 18.17 2.63 -14.92
N GLY A 6 17.44 2.20 -13.90
CA GLY A 6 17.71 1.05 -13.05
C GLY A 6 17.81 1.58 -11.61
N ASN A 7 17.27 0.82 -10.65
CA ASN A 7 17.39 1.03 -9.20
C ASN A 7 16.36 1.97 -8.57
N ALA A 8 15.11 1.51 -8.56
CA ALA A 8 14.16 1.85 -7.51
C ALA A 8 14.64 1.20 -6.19
N SER A 9 15.69 1.76 -5.58
CA SER A 9 16.22 1.35 -4.29
C SER A 9 15.37 1.96 -3.17
N TRP A 10 14.12 1.51 -3.04
CA TRP A 10 13.19 1.98 -2.00
C TRP A 10 13.49 1.40 -0.60
N LEU A 11 14.57 0.63 -0.45
CA LEU A 11 15.00 0.04 0.82
C LEU A 11 16.12 0.83 1.53
N ALA A 12 16.62 1.93 0.96
CA ALA A 12 17.73 2.69 1.53
C ALA A 12 17.32 3.88 2.43
N GLY A 13 16.03 4.08 2.68
CA GLY A 13 15.55 5.01 3.70
C GLY A 13 15.51 4.32 5.08
N THR A 14 16.61 4.36 5.82
CA THR A 14 16.76 3.69 7.13
C THR A 14 16.07 4.41 8.30
N GLY A 15 15.09 5.28 8.02
CA GLY A 15 14.23 5.88 9.04
C GLY A 15 12.97 5.04 9.21
N ARG A 16 12.93 4.15 10.21
CA ARG A 16 11.65 3.61 10.67
C ARG A 16 10.87 4.78 11.28
N PRO A 17 9.67 5.14 10.78
CA PRO A 17 8.89 6.19 11.43
C PRO A 17 8.67 5.80 12.89
N ALA A 18 8.80 6.75 13.80
CA ALA A 18 8.49 6.50 15.20
C ALA A 18 7.03 6.09 15.29
N ALA A 19 6.76 4.89 15.83
CA ALA A 19 5.40 4.43 16.11
C ALA A 19 4.79 5.12 17.36
N ASP A 20 5.53 6.06 17.93
CA ASP A 20 5.13 6.84 19.09
C ASP A 20 4.00 7.79 18.69
N GLY A 21 2.90 7.76 19.45
CA GLY A 21 1.70 8.55 19.17
C GLY A 21 0.65 7.87 18.28
N ILE A 22 0.94 6.70 17.70
CA ILE A 22 -0.07 5.91 16.97
C ILE A 22 -1.05 5.27 17.97
N ARG A 23 -2.35 5.37 17.70
CA ARG A 23 -3.39 4.66 18.48
C ARG A 23 -3.06 3.17 18.62
N PRO A 24 -3.11 2.59 19.84
CA PRO A 24 -2.83 1.17 20.05
C PRO A 24 -3.68 0.24 19.17
N ALA A 25 -4.95 0.58 18.96
CA ALA A 25 -5.86 -0.20 18.11
C ALA A 25 -5.36 -0.30 16.66
N VAL A 26 -4.88 0.81 16.07
CA VAL A 26 -4.30 0.81 14.71
C VAL A 26 -3.02 0.00 14.69
N ARG A 27 -2.12 0.26 15.64
CA ARG A 27 -0.82 -0.40 15.70
C ARG A 27 -0.92 -1.92 15.85
N ILE A 28 -1.79 -2.40 16.74
CA ILE A 28 -1.99 -3.83 17.01
C ILE A 28 -2.55 -4.50 15.75
N VAL A 29 -3.63 -3.96 15.19
CA VAL A 29 -4.28 -4.54 14.00
C VAL A 29 -3.32 -4.58 12.80
N MET A 30 -2.56 -3.50 12.56
CA MET A 30 -1.57 -3.47 11.48
C MET A 30 -0.44 -4.48 11.69
N ALA A 31 0.08 -4.60 12.92
CA ALA A 31 1.13 -5.55 13.22
C ALA A 31 0.65 -7.01 13.09
N GLU A 32 -0.57 -7.31 13.54
CA GLU A 32 -1.22 -8.63 13.37
C GLU A 32 -1.44 -8.97 11.89
N ALA A 33 -1.78 -7.98 11.07
CA ALA A 33 -1.88 -8.11 9.61
C ALA A 33 -0.51 -8.19 8.89
N GLY A 34 0.60 -8.16 9.64
CA GLY A 34 1.96 -8.27 9.12
C GLY A 34 2.54 -6.99 8.53
N PHE A 35 1.88 -5.84 8.74
CA PHE A 35 2.39 -4.55 8.30
C PHE A 35 3.40 -3.97 9.27
N ARG A 36 4.35 -3.20 8.74
CA ARG A 36 5.31 -2.41 9.50
C ARG A 36 5.32 -0.97 9.01
N PRO A 37 5.55 0.02 9.88
CA PRO A 37 5.65 1.41 9.43
C PRO A 37 6.92 1.61 8.61
N ILE A 38 6.81 2.38 7.52
CA ILE A 38 7.91 2.85 6.68
C ILE A 38 7.72 4.34 6.34
N ASP A 39 8.80 5.07 6.10
CA ASP A 39 8.74 6.36 5.42
C ASP A 39 8.82 6.12 3.91
N THR A 40 7.79 6.51 3.16
CA THR A 40 7.78 6.35 1.69
C THR A 40 8.64 7.39 0.97
N GLY A 41 9.28 8.30 1.73
CA GLY A 41 9.91 9.50 1.23
C GLY A 41 8.95 10.68 1.29
N ASN A 42 9.51 11.90 1.29
CA ASN A 42 8.75 13.16 1.34
C ASN A 42 7.89 13.37 2.60
N GLY A 43 8.19 12.67 3.69
CA GLY A 43 7.49 12.82 4.97
C GLY A 43 6.07 12.24 4.96
N ARG A 44 5.79 11.27 4.08
CA ARG A 44 4.52 10.54 4.03
C ARG A 44 4.71 9.10 4.51
N PRO A 45 4.57 8.82 5.81
CA PRO A 45 4.73 7.46 6.28
C PRO A 45 3.52 6.59 5.94
N ALA A 46 3.76 5.31 5.73
CA ALA A 46 2.73 4.31 5.43
C ALA A 46 3.03 2.98 6.13
N TRP A 47 2.00 2.17 6.30
CA TRP A 47 2.13 0.79 6.70
C TRP A 47 2.49 -0.04 5.48
N PHE A 48 3.60 -0.76 5.54
CA PHE A 48 4.15 -1.55 4.45
C PHE A 48 4.09 -3.04 4.76
N ARG A 49 3.72 -3.84 3.75
CA ARG A 49 3.86 -5.29 3.75
C ARG A 49 4.29 -5.76 2.37
N ARG A 50 5.33 -6.59 2.30
CA ARG A 50 5.76 -7.18 1.03
C ARG A 50 4.86 -8.37 0.69
N ALA A 51 4.47 -8.52 -0.56
CA ALA A 51 3.77 -9.72 -0.99
C ALA A 51 4.71 -10.94 -0.91
N GLY A 52 4.13 -12.12 -0.64
CA GLY A 52 4.91 -13.36 -0.48
C GLY A 52 5.59 -13.84 -1.76
N ASP A 53 5.05 -13.47 -2.92
CA ASP A 53 5.62 -13.77 -4.24
C ASP A 53 6.77 -12.82 -4.64
N GLY A 54 6.98 -11.74 -3.88
CA GLY A 54 8.00 -10.74 -4.12
C GLY A 54 7.78 -9.87 -5.37
N THR A 55 6.61 -9.91 -6.00
CA THR A 55 6.35 -9.19 -7.27
C THR A 55 5.80 -7.77 -7.04
N HIS A 56 5.18 -7.55 -5.89
CA HIS A 56 4.59 -6.29 -5.47
C HIS A 56 4.65 -6.16 -3.95
N HIS A 57 4.22 -5.01 -3.45
CA HIS A 57 4.03 -4.76 -2.03
C HIS A 57 2.77 -3.95 -1.79
N ALA A 58 2.19 -4.10 -0.60
CA ALA A 58 1.05 -3.33 -0.16
C ALA A 58 1.49 -2.15 0.71
N LEU A 59 0.85 -0.99 0.50
CA LEU A 59 0.89 0.15 1.39
C LEU A 59 -0.50 0.47 1.91
N ILE A 60 -0.62 0.82 3.19
CA ILE A 60 -1.82 1.37 3.78
C ILE A 60 -1.48 2.68 4.49
N SER A 61 -2.28 3.73 4.27
CA SER A 61 -2.12 5.00 4.99
C SER A 61 -3.47 5.66 5.27
N PHE A 62 -3.49 6.58 6.25
CA PHE A 62 -4.61 7.47 6.50
C PHE A 62 -4.18 8.89 6.15
N ASN A 63 -4.68 9.44 5.04
CA ASN A 63 -4.27 10.76 4.53
C ASN A 63 -2.74 10.96 4.46
N GLY A 64 -1.99 9.91 4.10
CA GLY A 64 -0.52 9.94 4.05
C GLY A 64 0.18 9.83 5.41
N GLY A 65 -0.53 9.45 6.46
CA GLY A 65 0.01 9.14 7.80
C GLY A 65 -0.21 7.68 8.22
N LEU A 66 0.35 7.33 9.39
CA LEU A 66 0.25 5.99 9.99
C LEU A 66 -0.95 5.81 10.92
N ASP A 67 -1.61 6.89 11.31
CA ASP A 67 -2.65 6.88 12.33
C ASP A 67 -3.88 7.66 11.89
N GLY A 68 -5.03 7.26 12.40
CA GLY A 68 -6.33 7.76 12.03
C GLY A 68 -7.41 7.06 12.84
N ASP A 69 -8.67 7.47 12.65
CA ASP A 69 -9.79 6.71 13.19
C ASP A 69 -9.96 5.41 12.38
N PRO A 70 -9.84 4.21 12.99
CA PRO A 70 -10.04 2.94 12.28
C PRO A 70 -11.39 2.83 11.56
N GLN A 71 -12.42 3.52 12.05
CA GLN A 71 -13.78 3.47 11.51
C GLN A 71 -14.07 4.59 10.49
N ALA A 72 -13.17 5.57 10.33
CA ALA A 72 -13.36 6.63 9.37
C ALA A 72 -13.05 6.17 7.93
N ALA A 73 -13.85 6.65 6.98
CA ALA A 73 -13.66 6.47 5.54
C ALA A 73 -12.54 7.40 5.00
N GLY A 74 -11.32 7.26 5.51
CA GLY A 74 -10.17 8.07 5.14
C GLY A 74 -8.88 7.27 4.94
N TRP A 75 -8.98 5.93 5.01
CA TRP A 75 -7.86 5.05 4.72
C TRP A 75 -7.74 4.81 3.22
N VAL A 76 -6.51 4.56 2.80
CA VAL A 76 -6.14 4.17 1.45
C VAL A 76 -5.29 2.91 1.54
N ALA A 77 -5.61 1.91 0.73
CA ALA A 77 -4.80 0.73 0.53
C ALA A 77 -4.39 0.65 -0.93
N GLY A 78 -3.13 0.31 -1.20
CA GLY A 78 -2.67 0.10 -2.56
C GLY A 78 -1.63 -0.99 -2.67
N VAL A 79 -1.52 -1.55 -3.87
CA VAL A 79 -0.48 -2.50 -4.27
C VAL A 79 0.37 -1.89 -5.37
N TYR A 80 1.68 -2.01 -5.19
CA TYR A 80 2.69 -1.35 -6.02
C TYR A 80 3.66 -2.41 -6.53
N GLY A 81 3.82 -2.49 -7.85
CA GLY A 81 4.68 -3.48 -8.48
C GLY A 81 6.15 -3.09 -8.35
N GLU A 82 7.03 -4.08 -8.18
CA GLU A 82 8.48 -3.82 -8.10
C GLU A 82 9.04 -3.21 -9.40
N ARG A 83 8.32 -3.40 -10.52
CA ARG A 83 8.65 -2.86 -11.85
C ARG A 83 7.81 -1.62 -12.22
N GLY A 84 7.03 -1.10 -11.29
CA GLY A 84 6.01 -0.06 -11.54
C GLY A 84 4.60 -0.63 -11.54
N GLY A 85 3.64 0.25 -11.86
CA GLY A 85 2.21 -0.05 -11.74
C GLY A 85 1.70 0.16 -10.31
N ILE A 86 0.45 0.60 -10.22
CA ILE A 86 -0.25 0.94 -8.98
C ILE A 86 -1.74 0.62 -9.11
N ILE A 87 -2.28 -0.02 -8.08
CA ILE A 87 -3.72 -0.11 -7.85
C ILE A 87 -3.99 0.40 -6.44
N GLU A 88 -4.83 1.41 -6.31
CA GLU A 88 -5.24 1.96 -5.01
C GLU A 88 -6.75 1.89 -4.83
N VAL A 89 -7.18 1.70 -3.58
CA VAL A 89 -8.56 1.85 -3.11
C VAL A 89 -8.56 2.84 -1.97
N ALA A 90 -9.35 3.91 -2.09
CA ALA A 90 -9.37 5.02 -1.14
C ALA A 90 -10.77 5.26 -0.56
N GLY A 91 -10.82 6.02 0.54
CA GLY A 91 -12.10 6.39 1.18
C GLY A 91 -12.73 5.22 1.94
N ILE A 92 -11.91 4.30 2.44
CA ILE A 92 -12.34 3.08 3.11
C ILE A 92 -11.96 3.10 4.60
N THR A 93 -12.55 2.18 5.38
CA THR A 93 -12.17 1.96 6.78
C THR A 93 -10.85 1.20 6.87
N LEU A 94 -10.22 1.19 8.05
CA LEU A 94 -8.98 0.43 8.26
C LEU A 94 -9.16 -1.07 7.96
N ALA A 95 -10.26 -1.66 8.41
CA ALA A 95 -10.56 -3.06 8.16
C ALA A 95 -10.64 -3.35 6.64
N ARG A 96 -11.36 -2.51 5.90
CA ARG A 96 -11.45 -2.64 4.44
C ARG A 96 -10.12 -2.38 3.72
N ALA A 97 -9.26 -1.53 4.27
CA ALA A 97 -7.93 -1.31 3.73
C ALA A 97 -7.05 -2.57 3.85
N ILE A 98 -7.15 -3.29 4.97
CA ILE A 98 -6.46 -4.56 5.15
C ILE A 98 -7.03 -5.61 4.20
N ASP A 99 -8.35 -5.74 4.10
CA ASP A 99 -9.01 -6.64 3.14
C ASP A 99 -8.56 -6.38 1.69
N ALA A 100 -8.47 -5.09 1.29
CA ALA A 100 -8.03 -4.71 -0.04
C ALA A 100 -6.56 -5.08 -0.27
N ALA A 101 -5.69 -4.86 0.71
CA ALA A 101 -4.27 -5.22 0.60
C ALA A 101 -4.03 -6.74 0.54
N ASP A 102 -4.99 -7.57 0.96
CA ASP A 102 -4.95 -9.03 0.81
C ASP A 102 -5.50 -9.51 -0.54
N GLN A 103 -6.41 -8.75 -1.17
CA GLN A 103 -7.17 -9.20 -2.34
C GLN A 103 -6.71 -8.58 -3.66
N LEU A 104 -6.18 -7.36 -3.63
CA LEU A 104 -5.74 -6.68 -4.84
C LEU A 104 -4.62 -7.47 -5.54
N PRO A 105 -4.70 -7.69 -6.86
CA PRO A 105 -3.70 -8.44 -7.61
C PRO A 105 -2.43 -7.59 -7.83
N SER A 106 -1.37 -8.24 -8.32
CA SER A 106 -0.21 -7.50 -8.84
C SER A 106 -0.65 -6.45 -9.87
N PRO A 107 -0.15 -5.20 -9.81
CA PRO A 107 -0.46 -4.17 -10.80
C PRO A 107 0.32 -4.36 -12.12
N VAL A 108 0.85 -5.55 -12.36
CA VAL A 108 1.54 -5.94 -13.59
C VAL A 108 0.78 -7.13 -14.17
N ARG A 109 0.23 -6.96 -15.38
CA ARG A 109 -0.48 -8.02 -16.09
C ARG A 109 0.47 -9.11 -16.58
N ALA A 110 -0.09 -10.25 -16.99
CA ALA A 110 0.68 -11.38 -17.51
C ALA A 110 1.49 -11.04 -18.77
N ASP A 111 1.03 -10.08 -19.59
CA ASP A 111 1.75 -9.58 -20.77
C ASP A 111 2.84 -8.55 -20.42
N GLY A 112 3.00 -8.21 -19.15
CA GLY A 112 3.95 -7.23 -18.64
C GLY A 112 3.47 -5.78 -18.70
N SER A 113 2.26 -5.51 -19.19
CA SER A 113 1.67 -4.17 -19.12
C SER A 113 1.35 -3.77 -17.68
N LEU A 114 1.46 -2.47 -17.40
CA LEU A 114 1.21 -1.91 -16.09
C LEU A 114 -0.27 -1.53 -15.94
N ILE A 115 -0.77 -1.64 -14.71
CA ILE A 115 -2.05 -1.08 -14.28
C ILE A 115 -1.74 0.18 -13.47
N GLU A 116 -2.43 1.27 -13.75
CA GLU A 116 -2.40 2.49 -12.95
C GLU A 116 -3.84 2.93 -12.72
N ALA A 117 -4.40 2.57 -11.56
CA ALA A 117 -5.81 2.77 -11.28
C ALA A 117 -6.08 3.13 -9.81
N LEU A 118 -7.07 3.98 -9.60
CA LEU A 118 -7.59 4.36 -8.28
C LEU A 118 -9.10 4.08 -8.26
N TYR A 119 -9.53 3.27 -7.31
CA TYR A 119 -10.92 2.86 -7.16
C TYR A 119 -11.54 3.43 -5.88
N PRO A 120 -12.85 3.75 -5.90
CA PRO A 120 -13.57 4.21 -4.71
C PRO A 120 -14.00 3.06 -3.78
N SER A 121 -13.88 1.80 -4.24
CA SER A 121 -14.20 0.62 -3.44
C SER A 121 -13.42 -0.60 -3.93
N LEU A 122 -13.26 -1.61 -3.05
CA LEU A 122 -12.60 -2.87 -3.39
C LEU A 122 -13.44 -3.66 -4.41
N ASP A 123 -14.76 -3.72 -4.23
CA ASP A 123 -15.64 -4.47 -5.13
C ASP A 123 -15.50 -3.98 -6.57
N GLN A 124 -15.48 -2.65 -6.77
CA GLN A 124 -15.27 -2.09 -8.10
C GLN A 124 -13.88 -2.38 -8.67
N ALA A 125 -12.83 -2.42 -7.83
CA ALA A 125 -11.51 -2.82 -8.28
C ALA A 125 -11.50 -4.29 -8.73
N MET A 126 -12.16 -5.18 -7.98
CA MET A 126 -12.22 -6.60 -8.33
C MET A 126 -13.03 -6.86 -9.60
N ASP A 127 -14.12 -6.12 -9.83
CA ASP A 127 -14.93 -6.24 -11.04
C ASP A 127 -14.20 -5.77 -12.31
N ASP A 128 -13.36 -4.73 -12.21
CA ASP A 128 -12.64 -4.17 -13.36
C ASP A 128 -11.34 -4.93 -13.68
N LEU A 129 -10.76 -5.61 -12.69
CA LEU A 129 -9.48 -6.31 -12.80
C LEU A 129 -9.60 -7.82 -13.05
N SER A 130 -10.82 -8.38 -13.04
CA SER A 130 -11.10 -9.78 -13.37
C SER A 130 -10.94 -10.08 -14.86
#